data_AF-A0A816V719-F1
#
_entry.id   AF-A0A816V719-F1
#
_cell.length_a   1.000
_cell.length_b   1.000
_cell.length_c   1.000
_cell.angle_alpha   90.00
_cell.angle_beta   90.00
_cell.angle_gamma   90.00
#
_symmetry.space_group_name_H-M   'P 1'
#
loop_
_entity.id
_entity.type
_entity.pdbx_description
1 polymer ?
#
loop_
_entity_poly.entity_id
_entity_poly.type
_entity_poly.pdbx_seq_one_letter_code
_entity_poly.pdbx_strand_id
1 'polypeptide(L)'
;MKASYCVSQNLSMSLKCMKEDESQIHKYRKGSRYVWWGYEVNTSSDDCIAAINSYSHQVLGYGREKKVILEAPLYDKDCVLGNVLAAHCLISSDVSRAKTYAKAAESHLGKATPYEKAVFKAVNYLISDHMDEDVALELHSKLLKKFPKDLLSWKRVEILCFYMGRPDLSLPLFKKIIPENRDQDYVFGMLAFPLLELGHLAEAEKAARKGYEINKNDSWAHHCLCHVLQTECRFKEAVEFMEGCAASWDSCSSLRYSHNWWHVAVCYLEGGSPLSKVQEIYDHQMCKELEKEDAVATDVYMDALGLLLRLDTRDKQDEFLDRLKILANCLTDEGMWYREWLFDITIIWALSKVGNTTQAHVLLEGLKSRTSKMSKKKQQLMQKAIQVAEAVYEYGKGNYKKALELLGPDFDAADYKVIGASDLQMDVFNEIWYKLLLLNGKTSSAIKVLEKRIRQRDGAPFLWRLLSVVYPPKSGGRTIYYHIVDDEGHVGDESTVGYACTFKGNSVAELTQTLREETCLVDAVVCTRSPLDGKLFPLCLQLPPNSGTLHVVLVPFCASI
;
A
#
# COMPACT_ATOMS: atom_id res chain seq x y z
N MET A 1 43.12 15.59 37.40
CA MET A 1 43.38 16.93 36.82
C MET A 1 44.61 16.87 35.94
N LYS A 2 44.40 16.79 34.61
CA LYS A 2 45.33 17.06 33.48
C LYS A 2 44.87 16.19 32.28
N ALA A 3 43.73 16.55 31.70
CA ALA A 3 43.25 16.02 30.41
C ALA A 3 42.10 16.89 29.83
N SER A 4 42.17 18.22 29.96
CA SER A 4 41.12 19.12 29.44
C SER A 4 41.63 20.37 28.73
N TYR A 5 42.91 20.42 28.33
CA TYR A 5 43.48 21.64 27.72
C TYR A 5 44.01 21.48 26.29
N CYS A 6 43.81 20.33 25.63
CA CYS A 6 44.32 20.12 24.26
C CYS A 6 43.24 20.15 23.16
N VAL A 7 41.95 20.30 23.50
CA VAL A 7 40.84 20.27 22.52
C VAL A 7 40.35 21.68 22.14
N SER A 8 40.67 22.72 22.92
CA SER A 8 40.18 24.09 22.67
C SER A 8 41.04 24.93 21.72
N GLN A 9 42.31 24.60 21.49
CA GLN A 9 43.18 25.40 20.60
C GLN A 9 43.04 25.03 19.11
N ASN A 10 42.73 23.78 18.79
CA ASN A 10 42.52 23.35 17.39
C ASN A 10 41.19 23.80 16.77
N LEU A 11 40.19 24.20 17.59
CA LEU A 11 38.96 24.80 17.08
C LEU A 11 39.11 26.30 16.76
N SER A 12 40.00 27.03 17.44
CA SER A 12 40.13 28.49 17.25
C SER A 12 40.93 28.87 16.00
N MET A 13 41.84 28.01 15.53
CA MET A 13 42.60 28.21 14.30
C MET A 13 41.82 27.83 13.03
N SER A 14 40.81 26.96 13.13
CA SER A 14 39.98 26.56 11.97
C SER A 14 38.90 27.60 11.63
N LEU A 15 38.50 28.44 12.59
CA LEU A 15 37.50 29.51 12.40
C LEU A 15 38.07 30.81 11.79
N LYS A 16 39.39 31.02 11.79
CA LYS A 16 40.02 32.16 11.11
C LYS A 16 40.30 31.92 9.62
N CYS A 17 40.47 30.67 9.18
CA CYS A 17 40.59 30.34 7.75
C CYS A 17 39.24 30.33 6.99
N MET A 18 38.09 30.38 7.70
CA MET A 18 36.77 30.35 7.05
C MET A 18 36.24 31.74 6.64
N LYS A 19 36.99 32.83 6.87
CA LYS A 19 36.57 34.19 6.47
C LYS A 19 37.30 34.75 5.25
N GLU A 20 38.32 34.07 4.73
CA GLU A 20 39.07 34.51 3.53
C GLU A 20 38.67 33.77 2.25
N ASP A 21 37.85 32.73 2.33
CA ASP A 21 37.55 31.84 1.18
C ASP A 21 36.33 32.27 0.35
N GLU A 22 35.41 33.11 0.87
CA GLU A 22 34.22 33.52 0.11
C GLU A 22 34.56 34.41 -1.11
N SER A 23 35.68 35.14 -1.08
CA SER A 23 36.08 36.03 -2.19
C SER A 23 36.78 35.31 -3.35
N GLN A 24 37.39 34.14 -3.11
CA GLN A 24 38.08 33.36 -4.15
C GLN A 24 37.18 32.38 -4.89
N ILE A 25 36.07 31.95 -4.27
CA ILE A 25 35.11 31.00 -4.87
C ILE A 25 34.45 31.54 -6.14
N HIS A 26 34.32 32.86 -6.30
CA HIS A 26 33.70 33.48 -7.48
C HIS A 26 34.50 33.34 -8.78
N LYS A 27 35.80 33.03 -8.72
CA LYS A 27 36.66 33.00 -9.93
C LYS A 27 36.64 31.67 -10.69
N TYR A 28 35.97 30.63 -10.17
CA TYR A 28 36.04 29.26 -10.69
C TYR A 28 34.68 28.57 -10.92
N ARG A 29 33.56 29.30 -10.83
CA ARG A 29 32.23 28.75 -11.19
C ARG A 29 32.07 28.70 -12.70
N LYS A 30 31.54 27.59 -13.23
CA LYS A 30 31.36 27.35 -14.67
C LYS A 30 30.24 28.23 -15.27
N GLY A 31 29.31 28.66 -14.42
CA GLY A 31 28.11 29.43 -14.73
C GLY A 31 27.07 29.08 -13.68
N SER A 32 26.23 30.04 -13.27
CA SER A 32 25.14 29.79 -12.32
C SER A 32 23.90 29.40 -13.12
N ARG A 33 23.48 28.14 -12.97
CA ARG A 33 22.17 27.66 -13.44
C ARG A 33 21.33 27.21 -12.26
N TYR A 34 20.02 27.12 -12.46
CA TYR A 34 19.08 26.81 -11.40
C TYR A 34 18.24 25.61 -11.80
N VAL A 35 18.10 24.66 -10.87
CA VAL A 35 17.07 23.62 -10.99
C VAL A 35 15.69 24.22 -10.80
N TRP A 36 14.63 23.48 -11.18
CA TRP A 36 13.26 23.98 -11.32
C TRP A 36 12.67 24.67 -10.06
N TRP A 37 13.22 24.41 -8.86
CA TRP A 37 12.78 24.90 -7.56
C TRP A 37 13.64 26.08 -7.08
N GLY A 38 14.55 26.58 -7.93
CA GLY A 38 15.27 27.84 -7.76
C GLY A 38 16.60 27.74 -7.02
N TYR A 39 17.19 26.54 -6.87
CA TYR A 39 18.52 26.40 -6.24
C TYR A 39 19.64 26.34 -7.26
N GLU A 40 20.73 27.05 -6.95
CA GLU A 40 21.89 27.17 -7.83
C GLU A 40 22.66 25.83 -7.91
N VAL A 41 23.08 25.48 -9.13
CA VAL A 41 23.94 24.35 -9.46
C VAL A 41 25.14 24.87 -10.25
N ASN A 42 26.35 24.43 -9.91
CA ASN A 42 27.57 24.85 -10.59
C ASN A 42 27.77 24.05 -11.89
N THR A 43 27.08 24.46 -12.95
CA THR A 43 27.24 23.93 -14.30
C THR A 43 27.02 25.03 -15.34
N SER A 44 27.73 24.94 -16.47
CA SER A 44 27.51 25.81 -17.63
C SER A 44 26.56 25.22 -18.66
N SER A 45 26.07 23.98 -18.46
CA SER A 45 25.27 23.24 -19.44
C SER A 45 23.78 23.33 -19.11
N ASP A 46 23.00 23.86 -20.05
CA ASP A 46 21.53 23.88 -19.96
C ASP A 46 20.94 22.46 -20.09
N ASP A 47 21.56 21.60 -20.92
CA ASP A 47 21.14 20.21 -21.09
C ASP A 47 21.35 19.38 -19.80
N CYS A 48 22.43 19.64 -19.06
CA CYS A 48 22.66 19.02 -17.75
C CYS A 48 21.51 19.36 -16.77
N ILE A 49 21.07 20.61 -16.74
CA ILE A 49 19.96 21.06 -15.90
C ILE A 49 18.62 20.47 -16.38
N ALA A 50 18.41 20.41 -17.70
CA ALA A 50 17.22 19.80 -18.28
C ALA A 50 17.09 18.31 -17.88
N ALA A 51 18.19 17.55 -17.93
CA ALA A 51 18.22 16.15 -17.49
C ALA A 51 17.92 16.01 -15.97
N ILE A 52 18.46 16.89 -15.12
CA ILE A 52 18.19 16.89 -13.67
C ILE A 52 16.71 17.23 -13.37
N ASN A 53 16.15 18.23 -14.08
CA ASN A 53 14.74 18.61 -13.91
C ASN A 53 13.80 17.51 -14.41
N SER A 54 14.10 16.91 -15.58
CA SER A 54 13.36 15.78 -16.12
C SER A 54 13.36 14.61 -15.14
N TYR A 55 14.53 14.24 -14.61
CA TYR A 55 14.63 13.21 -13.56
C TYR A 55 13.76 13.53 -12.34
N SER A 56 13.72 14.79 -11.92
CA SER A 56 12.91 15.22 -10.77
C SER A 56 11.40 14.99 -11.03
N HIS A 57 10.90 15.35 -12.23
CA HIS A 57 9.54 15.02 -12.67
C HIS A 57 9.30 13.49 -12.66
N GLN A 58 10.24 12.72 -13.23
CA GLN A 58 10.12 11.26 -13.32
C GLN A 58 10.10 10.58 -11.95
N VAL A 59 10.83 11.08 -10.96
CA VAL A 59 10.78 10.53 -9.59
C VAL A 59 9.48 10.94 -8.88
N LEU A 60 9.10 12.21 -8.95
CA LEU A 60 7.93 12.73 -8.22
C LEU A 60 6.60 12.20 -8.78
N GLY A 61 6.49 12.10 -10.12
CA GLY A 61 5.32 11.55 -10.79
C GLY A 61 5.32 10.02 -10.94
N TYR A 62 6.35 9.32 -10.41
CA TYR A 62 6.58 7.90 -10.67
C TYR A 62 6.58 7.56 -12.16
N GLY A 63 7.27 8.35 -12.98
CA GLY A 63 7.37 8.13 -14.42
C GLY A 63 8.36 7.02 -14.81
N ARG A 64 8.29 6.63 -16.08
CA ARG A 64 9.08 5.55 -16.70
C ARG A 64 10.56 5.90 -16.90
N GLU A 65 10.85 7.16 -17.22
CA GLU A 65 12.17 7.59 -17.73
C GLU A 65 13.14 8.08 -16.64
N LYS A 66 13.19 7.40 -15.48
CA LYS A 66 14.11 7.78 -14.39
C LYS A 66 15.58 7.74 -14.82
N LYS A 67 15.93 6.94 -15.85
CA LYS A 67 17.29 6.83 -16.38
C LYS A 67 17.77 8.09 -17.13
N VAL A 68 16.90 9.06 -17.43
CA VAL A 68 17.29 10.35 -18.04
C VAL A 68 18.38 11.08 -17.24
N ILE A 69 18.47 10.86 -15.92
CA ILE A 69 19.53 11.44 -15.09
C ILE A 69 20.94 11.04 -15.51
N LEU A 70 21.09 9.91 -16.21
CA LEU A 70 22.38 9.42 -16.71
C LEU A 70 22.94 10.29 -17.83
N GLU A 71 22.12 11.14 -18.44
CA GLU A 71 22.55 12.12 -19.44
C GLU A 71 23.24 13.33 -18.79
N ALA A 72 22.88 13.69 -17.56
CA ALA A 72 23.44 14.87 -16.89
C ALA A 72 24.98 14.83 -16.80
N PRO A 73 25.62 13.70 -16.41
CA PRO A 73 27.08 13.56 -16.46
C PRO A 73 27.70 13.51 -17.86
N LEU A 74 26.91 13.25 -18.93
CA LEU A 74 27.41 13.32 -20.31
C LEU A 74 27.56 14.78 -20.75
N TYR A 75 26.63 15.63 -20.33
CA TYR A 75 26.64 17.06 -20.63
C TYR A 75 27.59 17.88 -19.74
N ASP A 76 27.73 17.51 -18.46
CA ASP A 76 28.75 18.06 -17.57
C ASP A 76 29.23 17.01 -16.57
N LYS A 77 30.33 16.35 -16.92
CA LYS A 77 30.97 15.29 -16.11
C LYS A 77 31.40 15.75 -14.71
N ASP A 78 31.56 17.05 -14.47
CA ASP A 78 31.98 17.59 -13.17
C ASP A 78 30.80 18.12 -12.34
N CYS A 79 29.56 18.07 -12.86
CA CYS A 79 28.38 18.53 -12.15
C CYS A 79 28.11 17.60 -10.95
N VAL A 80 28.21 18.13 -9.73
CA VAL A 80 28.08 17.33 -8.50
C VAL A 80 26.67 16.80 -8.34
N LEU A 81 25.65 17.65 -8.58
CA LEU A 81 24.25 17.23 -8.48
C LEU A 81 23.90 16.12 -9.48
N GLY A 82 24.20 16.31 -10.76
CA GLY A 82 23.94 15.31 -11.81
C GLY A 82 24.59 13.96 -11.50
N ASN A 83 25.87 13.96 -11.11
CA ASN A 83 26.59 12.74 -10.76
C ASN A 83 26.01 12.03 -9.52
N VAL A 84 25.71 12.75 -8.42
CA VAL A 84 25.20 12.06 -7.22
C VAL A 84 23.77 11.51 -7.41
N LEU A 85 22.94 12.19 -8.20
CA LEU A 85 21.62 11.69 -8.55
C LEU A 85 21.70 10.49 -9.51
N ALA A 86 22.64 10.51 -10.47
CA ALA A 86 22.93 9.37 -11.33
C ALA A 86 23.43 8.15 -10.53
N ALA A 87 24.28 8.39 -9.53
CA ALA A 87 24.74 7.34 -8.61
C ALA A 87 23.57 6.69 -7.87
N HIS A 88 22.69 7.50 -7.29
CA HIS A 88 21.50 7.01 -6.58
C HIS A 88 20.52 6.26 -7.50
N CYS A 89 20.36 6.70 -8.74
CA CYS A 89 19.51 6.02 -9.72
C CYS A 89 20.00 4.61 -10.07
N LEU A 90 21.30 4.35 -9.99
CA LEU A 90 21.90 3.07 -10.41
C LEU A 90 22.20 2.12 -9.26
N ILE A 91 22.13 2.54 -8.00
CA ILE A 91 22.64 1.73 -6.88
C ILE A 91 22.02 0.33 -6.81
N SER A 92 20.75 0.18 -7.18
CA SER A 92 20.04 -1.10 -7.15
C SER A 92 20.24 -1.97 -8.40
N SER A 93 20.78 -1.42 -9.49
CA SER A 93 20.93 -2.13 -10.77
C SER A 93 22.38 -2.28 -11.25
N ASP A 94 23.25 -1.33 -10.92
CA ASP A 94 24.67 -1.33 -11.29
C ASP A 94 25.50 -0.59 -10.23
N VAL A 95 25.90 -1.32 -9.20
CA VAL A 95 26.68 -0.79 -8.06
C VAL A 95 28.03 -0.22 -8.52
N SER A 96 28.64 -0.79 -9.55
CA SER A 96 29.96 -0.36 -10.04
C SER A 96 29.89 1.02 -10.69
N ARG A 97 28.92 1.22 -11.60
CA ARG A 97 28.65 2.53 -12.21
C ARG A 97 28.18 3.54 -11.18
N ALA A 98 27.31 3.13 -10.25
CA ALA A 98 26.87 3.99 -9.15
C ALA A 98 28.05 4.53 -8.34
N LYS A 99 28.99 3.66 -7.94
CA LYS A 99 30.22 4.05 -7.22
C LYS A 99 31.12 4.96 -8.05
N THR A 100 31.12 4.82 -9.38
CA THR A 100 31.89 5.69 -10.28
C THR A 100 31.33 7.11 -10.30
N TYR A 101 30.01 7.27 -10.47
CA TYR A 101 29.37 8.58 -10.42
C TYR A 101 29.48 9.23 -9.03
N ALA A 102 29.34 8.46 -7.94
CA ALA A 102 29.53 8.98 -6.59
C ALA A 102 30.93 9.58 -6.37
N LYS A 103 31.98 8.89 -6.84
CA LYS A 103 33.37 9.40 -6.80
C LYS A 103 33.57 10.64 -7.67
N ALA A 104 32.94 10.71 -8.84
CA ALA A 104 32.99 11.88 -9.71
C ALA A 104 32.33 13.11 -9.07
N ALA A 105 31.21 12.91 -8.36
CA ALA A 105 30.58 13.97 -7.57
C ALA A 105 31.49 14.41 -6.41
N GLU A 106 32.09 13.45 -5.68
CA GLU A 106 32.97 13.72 -4.54
C GLU A 106 34.20 14.54 -4.94
N SER A 107 34.87 14.21 -6.06
CA SER A 107 36.09 14.89 -6.51
C SER A 107 35.87 16.35 -6.90
N HIS A 108 34.62 16.76 -7.17
CA HIS A 108 34.26 18.12 -7.56
C HIS A 108 33.56 18.93 -6.45
N LEU A 109 33.43 18.37 -5.24
CA LEU A 109 32.79 19.05 -4.10
C LEU A 109 33.40 20.41 -3.76
N GLY A 110 34.71 20.61 -3.99
CA GLY A 110 35.37 21.89 -3.74
C GLY A 110 34.71 23.06 -4.46
N LYS A 111 34.15 22.83 -5.66
CA LYS A 111 33.53 23.85 -6.52
C LYS A 111 32.00 23.85 -6.46
N ALA A 112 31.38 22.89 -5.78
CA ALA A 112 29.93 22.76 -5.67
C ALA A 112 29.28 23.90 -4.88
N THR A 113 28.04 24.24 -5.25
CA THR A 113 27.22 25.19 -4.50
C THR A 113 26.83 24.63 -3.11
N PRO A 114 26.35 25.47 -2.18
CA PRO A 114 25.85 25.00 -0.89
C PRO A 114 24.72 23.96 -1.02
N TYR A 115 23.88 24.08 -2.05
CA TYR A 115 22.80 23.13 -2.33
C TYR A 115 23.36 21.77 -2.75
N GLU A 116 24.24 21.76 -3.75
CA GLU A 116 24.89 20.54 -4.25
C GLU A 116 25.63 19.79 -3.14
N LYS A 117 26.38 20.50 -2.28
CA LYS A 117 27.08 19.90 -1.13
C LYS A 117 26.11 19.24 -0.15
N ALA A 118 24.97 19.86 0.10
CA ALA A 118 23.97 19.33 1.02
C ALA A 118 23.25 18.10 0.45
N VAL A 119 22.87 18.13 -0.84
CA VAL A 119 22.29 16.97 -1.53
C VAL A 119 23.29 15.83 -1.60
N PHE A 120 24.54 16.11 -1.99
CA PHE A 120 25.59 15.10 -2.03
C PHE A 120 25.72 14.39 -0.68
N LYS A 121 25.81 15.15 0.42
CA LYS A 121 25.97 14.56 1.76
C LYS A 121 24.81 13.62 2.11
N ALA A 122 23.57 14.01 1.83
CA ALA A 122 22.39 13.22 2.17
C ALA A 122 22.22 12.00 1.26
N VAL A 123 22.37 12.17 -0.05
CA VAL A 123 22.15 11.13 -1.06
C VAL A 123 23.31 10.14 -1.11
N ASN A 124 24.56 10.61 -1.01
CA ASN A 124 25.72 9.73 -0.98
C ASN A 124 25.72 8.80 0.25
N TYR A 125 25.11 9.24 1.37
CA TYR A 125 24.95 8.40 2.54
C TYR A 125 23.92 7.27 2.32
N LEU A 126 22.85 7.53 1.56
CA LEU A 126 21.85 6.51 1.21
C LEU A 126 22.44 5.34 0.42
N ILE A 127 23.44 5.61 -0.43
CA ILE A 127 24.09 4.59 -1.27
C ILE A 127 25.31 3.94 -0.59
N SER A 128 25.54 4.20 0.70
CA SER A 128 26.66 3.63 1.44
C SER A 128 26.36 2.22 1.96
N ASP A 129 27.39 1.37 2.02
CA ASP A 129 27.26 -0.05 2.41
C ASP A 129 26.80 -0.24 3.88
N HIS A 130 26.88 0.81 4.71
CA HIS A 130 26.51 0.80 6.14
C HIS A 130 25.49 1.88 6.50
N MET A 131 24.57 2.16 5.59
CA MET A 131 23.50 3.13 5.80
C MET A 131 22.65 2.78 7.03
N ASP A 132 22.53 3.74 7.95
CA ASP A 132 21.58 3.75 9.07
C ASP A 132 20.46 4.74 8.76
N GLU A 133 19.21 4.28 8.83
CA GLU A 133 18.04 5.04 8.39
C GLU A 133 17.84 6.30 9.24
N ASP A 134 18.17 6.27 10.54
CA ASP A 134 18.02 7.45 11.41
C ASP A 134 19.02 8.53 11.01
N VAL A 135 20.25 8.13 10.68
CA VAL A 135 21.28 9.07 10.21
C VAL A 135 20.91 9.62 8.84
N ALA A 136 20.40 8.77 7.94
CA ALA A 136 19.94 9.20 6.62
C ALA A 136 18.80 10.24 6.73
N LEU A 137 17.83 9.99 7.63
CA LEU A 137 16.73 10.91 7.90
C LEU A 137 17.23 12.23 8.52
N GLU A 138 18.19 12.18 9.44
CA GLU A 138 18.78 13.37 10.04
C GLU A 138 19.50 14.23 8.98
N LEU A 139 20.24 13.60 8.05
CA LEU A 139 20.91 14.30 6.96
C LEU A 139 19.92 14.96 6.00
N HIS A 140 18.84 14.27 5.63
CA HIS A 140 17.78 14.87 4.81
C HIS A 140 17.06 15.99 5.55
N SER A 141 16.79 15.83 6.84
CA SER A 141 16.18 16.89 7.66
C SER A 141 17.05 18.16 7.72
N LYS A 142 18.38 18.00 7.83
CA LYS A 142 19.34 19.12 7.78
C LYS A 142 19.39 19.80 6.42
N LEU A 143 19.34 19.02 5.34
CA LEU A 143 19.25 19.52 3.97
C LEU A 143 17.97 20.37 3.80
N LEU A 144 16.83 19.79 4.14
CA LEU A 144 15.51 20.39 3.91
C LEU A 144 15.23 21.60 4.80
N LYS A 145 15.87 21.70 5.98
CA LYS A 145 15.85 22.93 6.79
C LYS A 145 16.49 24.13 6.07
N LYS A 146 17.49 23.88 5.21
CA LYS A 146 18.17 24.93 4.44
C LYS A 146 17.56 25.12 3.04
N PHE A 147 17.02 24.04 2.47
CA PHE A 147 16.52 23.97 1.11
C PHE A 147 15.07 23.41 1.07
N PRO A 148 14.09 24.10 1.68
CA PRO A 148 12.73 23.60 1.86
C PRO A 148 11.92 23.37 0.58
N LYS A 149 12.35 23.92 -0.57
CA LYS A 149 11.71 23.73 -1.89
C LYS A 149 12.19 22.49 -2.64
N ASP A 150 13.15 21.75 -2.10
CA ASP A 150 13.65 20.51 -2.72
C ASP A 150 12.66 19.35 -2.52
N LEU A 151 11.66 19.30 -3.38
CA LEU A 151 10.62 18.28 -3.37
C LEU A 151 11.17 16.86 -3.58
N LEU A 152 12.26 16.73 -4.33
CA LEU A 152 12.87 15.43 -4.59
C LEU A 152 13.48 14.85 -3.30
N SER A 153 14.11 15.69 -2.49
CA SER A 153 14.61 15.30 -1.16
C SER A 153 13.47 15.06 -0.16
N TRP A 154 12.35 15.78 -0.27
CA TRP A 154 11.13 15.46 0.49
C TRP A 154 10.57 14.09 0.16
N LYS A 155 10.52 13.72 -1.12
CA LYS A 155 10.08 12.39 -1.56
C LYS A 155 10.94 11.29 -0.97
N ARG A 156 12.26 11.50 -0.86
CA ARG A 156 13.17 10.55 -0.20
C ARG A 156 12.88 10.40 1.29
N VAL A 157 12.53 11.48 1.99
CA VAL A 157 12.12 11.41 3.40
C VAL A 157 10.83 10.60 3.56
N GLU A 158 9.83 10.83 2.70
CA GLU A 158 8.59 10.04 2.72
C GLU A 158 8.88 8.54 2.54
N ILE A 159 9.65 8.19 1.51
CA ILE A 159 10.01 6.80 1.20
C ILE A 159 10.81 6.17 2.35
N LEU A 160 11.81 6.89 2.89
CA LEU A 160 12.62 6.40 4.00
C LEU A 160 11.75 6.12 5.24
N CYS A 161 10.87 7.05 5.61
CA CYS A 161 9.97 6.87 6.75
C CYS A 161 8.94 5.74 6.52
N PHE A 162 8.49 5.54 5.28
CA PHE A 162 7.63 4.41 4.91
C PHE A 162 8.32 3.07 5.17
N TYR A 163 9.54 2.85 4.66
CA TYR A 163 10.27 1.60 4.87
C TYR A 163 10.73 1.40 6.32
N MET A 164 10.94 2.48 7.08
CA MET A 164 11.16 2.39 8.52
C MET A 164 9.91 1.93 9.29
N GLY A 165 8.72 1.97 8.68
CA GLY A 165 7.43 1.81 9.36
C GLY A 165 7.16 2.96 10.34
N ARG A 166 7.66 4.16 10.05
CA ARG A 166 7.63 5.34 10.94
C ARG A 166 7.11 6.60 10.22
N PRO A 167 5.87 6.59 9.72
CA PRO A 167 5.24 7.75 9.09
C PRO A 167 5.09 8.94 10.06
N ASP A 168 5.10 8.69 11.38
CA ASP A 168 5.13 9.71 12.43
C ASP A 168 6.35 10.64 12.37
N LEU A 169 7.45 10.17 11.77
CA LEU A 169 8.67 10.97 11.63
C LEU A 169 8.60 11.94 10.45
N SER A 170 7.90 11.61 9.36
CA SER A 170 7.79 12.46 8.18
C SER A 170 6.68 13.50 8.30
N LEU A 171 5.55 13.18 8.94
CA LEU A 171 4.38 14.09 9.02
C LEU A 171 4.70 15.48 9.59
N PRO A 172 5.43 15.63 10.72
CA PRO A 172 5.75 16.96 11.27
C PRO A 172 6.67 17.76 10.35
N LEU A 173 7.46 17.09 9.52
CA LEU A 173 8.35 17.73 8.56
C LEU A 173 7.56 18.26 7.36
N PHE A 174 6.63 17.46 6.81
CA PHE A 174 5.73 17.89 5.74
C PHE A 174 4.87 19.09 6.14
N LYS A 175 4.28 19.08 7.35
CA LYS A 175 3.49 20.22 7.84
C LYS A 175 4.26 21.55 7.87
N LYS A 176 5.59 21.51 8.06
CA LYS A 176 6.44 22.72 8.10
C LYS A 176 6.70 23.33 6.73
N ILE A 177 6.63 22.56 5.65
CA ILE A 177 6.98 23.03 4.30
C ILE A 177 5.81 23.44 3.43
N ILE A 178 4.59 23.05 3.82
CA ILE A 178 3.38 23.41 3.07
C ILE A 178 3.31 24.92 2.79
N PRO A 179 3.61 25.84 3.73
CA PRO A 179 3.55 27.27 3.44
C PRO A 179 4.42 27.72 2.26
N GLU A 180 5.58 27.09 2.07
CA GLU A 180 6.54 27.44 0.99
C GLU A 180 6.28 26.69 -0.32
N ASN A 181 5.48 25.61 -0.29
CA ASN A 181 5.26 24.74 -1.44
C ASN A 181 3.76 24.51 -1.74
N ARG A 182 2.88 25.40 -1.26
CA ARG A 182 1.41 25.23 -1.31
C ARG A 182 0.83 25.12 -2.72
N ASP A 183 1.54 25.64 -3.72
CA ASP A 183 1.08 25.68 -5.12
C ASP A 183 1.93 24.73 -5.99
N GLN A 184 2.76 23.88 -5.38
CA GLN A 184 3.62 22.94 -6.09
C GLN A 184 2.95 21.58 -6.26
N ASP A 185 3.14 20.99 -7.43
CA ASP A 185 2.72 19.63 -7.74
C ASP A 185 3.28 18.61 -6.74
N TYR A 186 2.57 17.50 -6.52
CA TYR A 186 2.97 16.34 -5.69
C TYR A 186 3.02 16.57 -4.17
N VAL A 187 3.12 17.80 -3.69
CA VAL A 187 3.31 18.10 -2.25
C VAL A 187 2.16 17.59 -1.41
N PHE A 188 0.93 17.78 -1.86
CA PHE A 188 -0.24 17.33 -1.13
C PHE A 188 -0.43 15.81 -1.20
N GLY A 189 -0.02 15.15 -2.28
CA GLY A 189 0.08 13.69 -2.32
C GLY A 189 1.07 13.16 -1.27
N MET A 190 2.26 13.76 -1.20
CA MET A 190 3.28 13.41 -0.19
C MET A 190 2.85 13.72 1.25
N LEU A 191 1.96 14.70 1.46
CA LEU A 191 1.35 14.96 2.76
C LEU A 191 0.24 13.96 3.10
N ALA A 192 -0.58 13.59 2.11
CA ALA A 192 -1.73 12.71 2.30
C ALA A 192 -1.33 11.33 2.81
N PHE A 193 -0.26 10.75 2.26
CA PHE A 193 0.17 9.40 2.61
C PHE A 193 0.56 9.21 4.09
N PRO A 194 1.43 10.03 4.71
CA PRO A 194 1.73 9.88 6.13
C PRO A 194 0.53 10.23 7.04
N LEU A 195 -0.39 11.10 6.62
CA LEU A 195 -1.66 11.32 7.34
C LEU A 195 -2.49 10.03 7.36
N LEU A 196 -2.65 9.40 6.19
CA LEU A 196 -3.36 8.15 6.00
C LEU A 196 -2.75 7.03 6.86
N GLU A 197 -1.43 6.83 6.79
CA GLU A 197 -0.71 5.75 7.50
C GLU A 197 -0.70 5.92 9.03
N LEU A 198 -1.12 7.10 9.52
CA LEU A 198 -1.32 7.41 10.94
C LEU A 198 -2.82 7.41 11.34
N GLY A 199 -3.72 7.09 10.41
CA GLY A 199 -5.16 7.04 10.65
C GLY A 199 -5.86 8.40 10.65
N HIS A 200 -5.21 9.48 10.23
CA HIS A 200 -5.83 10.81 10.05
C HIS A 200 -6.60 10.88 8.73
N LEU A 201 -7.63 10.04 8.58
CA LEU A 201 -8.31 9.79 7.30
C LEU A 201 -8.95 11.05 6.69
N ALA A 202 -9.62 11.87 7.50
CA ALA A 202 -10.28 13.09 7.02
C ALA A 202 -9.26 14.12 6.48
N GLU A 203 -8.15 14.31 7.18
CA GLU A 203 -7.06 15.18 6.72
C GLU A 203 -6.34 14.60 5.50
N ALA A 204 -6.17 13.28 5.45
CA ALA A 204 -5.58 12.59 4.31
C ALA A 204 -6.45 12.75 3.05
N GLU A 205 -7.77 12.57 3.14
CA GLU A 205 -8.69 12.80 2.03
C GLU A 205 -8.63 14.24 1.54
N LYS A 206 -8.66 15.21 2.47
CA LYS A 206 -8.55 16.64 2.12
C LYS A 206 -7.25 16.95 1.40
N ALA A 207 -6.13 16.40 1.87
CA ALA A 207 -4.83 16.57 1.23
C ALA A 207 -4.81 15.91 -0.16
N ALA A 208 -5.24 14.65 -0.28
CA ALA A 208 -5.24 13.93 -1.55
C ALA A 208 -6.11 14.62 -2.62
N ARG A 209 -7.33 15.05 -2.24
CA ARG A 209 -8.20 15.83 -3.13
C ARG A 209 -7.56 17.15 -3.53
N LYS A 210 -6.86 17.82 -2.61
CA LYS A 210 -6.14 19.06 -2.95
C LYS A 210 -5.01 18.83 -3.94
N GLY A 211 -4.25 17.74 -3.77
CA GLY A 211 -3.22 17.32 -4.73
C GLY A 211 -3.81 17.06 -6.11
N TYR A 212 -4.93 16.34 -6.17
CA TYR A 212 -5.66 16.07 -7.41
C TYR A 212 -6.19 17.34 -8.11
N GLU A 213 -6.69 18.32 -7.34
CA GLU A 213 -7.12 19.61 -7.90
C GLU A 213 -5.97 20.38 -8.56
N ILE A 214 -4.78 20.32 -7.98
CA ILE A 214 -3.57 20.99 -8.50
C ILE A 214 -3.05 20.25 -9.73
N ASN A 215 -2.92 18.92 -9.62
CA ASN A 215 -2.43 18.06 -10.68
C ASN A 215 -3.30 16.81 -10.81
N LYS A 216 -4.17 16.80 -11.82
CA LYS A 216 -5.05 15.67 -12.13
C LYS A 216 -4.33 14.39 -12.59
N ASN A 217 -3.03 14.48 -12.86
CA ASN A 217 -2.19 13.36 -13.24
C ASN A 217 -1.28 12.90 -12.09
N ASP A 218 -1.41 13.48 -10.90
CA ASP A 218 -0.67 13.04 -9.71
C ASP A 218 -1.19 11.67 -9.28
N SER A 219 -0.55 10.63 -9.83
CA SER A 219 -0.89 9.27 -9.48
C SER A 219 -0.79 9.08 -7.97
N TRP A 220 0.21 9.61 -7.28
CA TRP A 220 0.34 9.40 -5.84
C TRP A 220 -0.85 9.94 -5.03
N ALA A 221 -1.39 11.10 -5.42
CA ALA A 221 -2.63 11.62 -4.86
C ALA A 221 -3.84 10.69 -5.14
N HIS A 222 -3.93 10.12 -6.35
CA HIS A 222 -4.99 9.14 -6.66
C HIS A 222 -4.94 7.92 -5.73
N HIS A 223 -3.74 7.37 -5.54
CA HIS A 223 -3.50 6.25 -4.64
C HIS A 223 -3.88 6.56 -3.20
N CYS A 224 -3.46 7.72 -2.68
CA CYS A 224 -3.79 8.12 -1.32
C CYS A 224 -5.30 8.29 -1.13
N LEU A 225 -6.01 8.89 -2.10
CA LEU A 225 -7.45 9.03 -2.02
C LEU A 225 -8.15 7.66 -2.06
N CYS A 226 -7.74 6.77 -2.95
CA CYS A 226 -8.27 5.41 -3.00
C CYS A 226 -8.08 4.67 -1.68
N HIS A 227 -6.90 4.80 -1.06
CA HIS A 227 -6.61 4.24 0.24
C HIS A 227 -7.60 4.70 1.32
N VAL A 228 -7.89 6.01 1.38
CA VAL A 228 -8.86 6.55 2.35
C VAL A 228 -10.25 5.99 2.09
N LEU A 229 -10.72 6.09 0.85
CA LEU A 229 -12.04 5.61 0.45
C LEU A 229 -12.20 4.11 0.74
N GLN A 230 -11.18 3.31 0.45
CA GLN A 230 -11.19 1.87 0.71
C GLN A 230 -11.17 1.55 2.21
N THR A 231 -10.40 2.28 3.01
CA THR A 231 -10.36 2.13 4.47
C THR A 231 -11.73 2.40 5.08
N GLU A 232 -12.42 3.45 4.61
CA GLU A 232 -13.79 3.81 5.00
C GLU A 232 -14.87 2.96 4.31
N CYS A 233 -14.50 1.92 3.56
CA CYS A 233 -15.42 1.03 2.85
C CYS A 233 -16.31 1.72 1.79
N ARG A 234 -15.90 2.89 1.28
CA ARG A 234 -16.51 3.62 0.15
C ARG A 234 -16.07 3.04 -1.19
N PHE A 235 -16.21 1.72 -1.37
CA PHE A 235 -15.60 0.98 -2.48
C PHE A 235 -16.08 1.45 -3.86
N LYS A 236 -17.38 1.75 -4.01
CA LYS A 236 -17.94 2.24 -5.27
C LYS A 236 -17.31 3.57 -5.69
N GLU A 237 -17.23 4.52 -4.76
CA GLU A 237 -16.60 5.82 -5.01
C GLU A 237 -15.11 5.65 -5.34
N ALA A 238 -14.41 4.76 -4.63
CA ALA A 238 -13.00 4.48 -4.88
C ALA A 238 -12.76 3.98 -6.32
N VAL A 239 -13.56 3.01 -6.77
CA VAL A 239 -13.48 2.46 -8.13
C VAL A 239 -13.79 3.52 -9.18
N GLU A 240 -14.92 4.23 -9.04
CA GLU A 240 -15.35 5.26 -10.00
C GLU A 240 -14.28 6.36 -10.15
N PHE A 241 -13.71 6.82 -9.03
CA PHE A 241 -12.64 7.80 -9.04
C PHE A 241 -11.36 7.27 -9.70
N MET A 242 -10.92 6.07 -9.32
CA MET A 242 -9.68 5.46 -9.82
C MET A 242 -9.75 5.16 -11.31
N GLU A 243 -10.82 4.53 -11.78
CA GLU A 243 -11.04 4.26 -13.21
C GLU A 243 -11.10 5.56 -14.02
N GLY A 244 -11.71 6.63 -13.47
CA GLY A 244 -11.73 7.96 -14.10
C GLY A 244 -10.34 8.59 -14.24
N CYS A 245 -9.35 8.14 -13.45
CA CYS A 245 -7.97 8.60 -13.51
C CYS A 245 -7.05 7.66 -14.31
N ALA A 246 -7.53 6.49 -14.73
CA ALA A 246 -6.68 5.41 -15.22
C ALA A 246 -5.86 5.76 -16.47
N ALA A 247 -6.40 6.61 -17.35
CA ALA A 247 -5.71 7.07 -18.56
C ALA A 247 -4.40 7.82 -18.27
N SER A 248 -4.24 8.41 -17.08
CA SER A 248 -3.01 9.13 -16.72
C SER A 248 -1.88 8.20 -16.27
N TRP A 249 -2.15 6.90 -16.05
CA TRP A 249 -1.18 5.97 -15.47
C TRP A 249 -0.26 5.34 -16.51
N ASP A 250 -0.59 5.42 -17.80
CA ASP A 250 0.26 4.85 -18.86
C ASP A 250 1.66 5.44 -18.88
N SER A 251 1.81 6.70 -18.47
CA SER A 251 3.12 7.35 -18.30
C SER A 251 3.86 6.98 -17.00
N CYS A 252 3.20 6.30 -16.06
CA CYS A 252 3.81 5.87 -14.81
C CYS A 252 4.63 4.59 -15.00
N SER A 253 5.67 4.44 -14.17
CA SER A 253 6.43 3.20 -14.02
C SER A 253 5.54 2.03 -13.64
N SER A 254 5.95 0.81 -13.96
CA SER A 254 5.23 -0.42 -13.64
C SER A 254 4.81 -0.48 -12.15
N LEU A 255 5.68 -0.05 -11.21
CA LEU A 255 5.36 0.12 -9.78
C LEU A 255 4.08 0.89 -9.48
N ARG A 256 3.81 2.01 -10.18
CA ARG A 256 2.60 2.80 -9.90
C ARG A 256 1.41 2.37 -10.72
N TYR A 257 1.66 2.02 -11.98
CA TYR A 257 0.63 1.57 -12.90
C TYR A 257 -0.07 0.31 -12.37
N SER A 258 0.70 -0.74 -12.10
CA SER A 258 0.18 -2.01 -11.59
C SER A 258 -0.47 -1.82 -10.21
N HIS A 259 0.16 -1.06 -9.32
CA HIS A 259 -0.33 -0.88 -7.95
C HIS A 259 -1.65 -0.10 -7.88
N ASN A 260 -1.89 0.83 -8.81
CA ASN A 260 -3.20 1.46 -8.94
C ASN A 260 -4.29 0.47 -9.32
N TRP A 261 -4.02 -0.35 -10.34
CA TRP A 261 -4.94 -1.38 -10.77
C TRP A 261 -5.15 -2.44 -9.69
N TRP A 262 -4.13 -2.74 -8.90
CA TRP A 262 -4.26 -3.57 -7.71
C TRP A 262 -5.30 -3.02 -6.74
N HIS A 263 -5.26 -1.71 -6.43
CA HIS A 263 -6.28 -1.09 -5.58
C HIS A 263 -7.69 -1.20 -6.16
N VAL A 264 -7.85 -0.98 -7.47
CA VAL A 264 -9.15 -1.14 -8.14
C VAL A 264 -9.64 -2.59 -8.00
N ALA A 265 -8.78 -3.57 -8.24
CA ALA A 265 -9.10 -4.99 -8.09
C ALA A 265 -9.49 -5.34 -6.65
N VAL A 266 -8.75 -4.84 -5.65
CA VAL A 266 -9.07 -5.08 -4.24
C VAL A 266 -10.35 -4.36 -3.83
N CYS A 267 -10.66 -3.18 -4.35
CA CYS A 267 -11.93 -2.51 -4.09
C CYS A 267 -13.12 -3.29 -4.67
N TYR A 268 -13.02 -3.83 -5.88
CA TYR A 268 -14.05 -4.73 -6.42
C TYR A 268 -14.20 -5.99 -5.56
N LEU A 269 -13.09 -6.59 -5.13
CA LEU A 269 -13.09 -7.79 -4.27
C LEU A 269 -13.70 -7.51 -2.88
N GLU A 270 -13.36 -6.38 -2.25
CA GLU A 270 -13.88 -5.97 -0.95
C GLU A 270 -15.32 -5.50 -1.01
N GLY A 271 -15.71 -4.80 -2.08
CA GLY A 271 -17.08 -4.36 -2.32
C GLY A 271 -18.04 -5.49 -2.71
N GLY A 272 -17.58 -6.74 -2.83
CA GLY A 272 -18.41 -7.89 -3.13
C GLY A 272 -18.86 -7.99 -4.61
N SER A 273 -18.11 -7.37 -5.53
CA SER A 273 -18.39 -7.47 -6.96
C SER A 273 -18.09 -8.86 -7.52
N PRO A 274 -18.66 -9.24 -8.68
CA PRO A 274 -18.36 -10.52 -9.33
C PRO A 274 -16.86 -10.72 -9.54
N LEU A 275 -16.37 -11.95 -9.32
CA LEU A 275 -14.94 -12.22 -9.40
C LEU A 275 -14.37 -12.03 -10.81
N SER A 276 -15.22 -12.12 -11.85
CA SER A 276 -14.86 -11.79 -13.23
C SER A 276 -14.27 -10.38 -13.38
N LYS A 277 -14.69 -9.40 -12.57
CA LYS A 277 -14.09 -8.05 -12.59
C LYS A 277 -12.66 -8.03 -12.06
N VAL A 278 -12.39 -8.81 -11.02
CA VAL A 278 -11.03 -8.95 -10.46
C VAL A 278 -10.13 -9.68 -11.46
N GLN A 279 -10.66 -10.70 -12.15
CA GLN A 279 -9.94 -11.42 -13.22
C GLN A 279 -9.62 -10.49 -14.39
N GLU A 280 -10.59 -9.71 -14.86
CA GLU A 280 -10.42 -8.74 -15.96
C GLU A 280 -9.27 -7.75 -15.65
N ILE A 281 -9.22 -7.20 -14.44
CA ILE A 281 -8.15 -6.28 -14.04
C ILE A 281 -6.81 -6.98 -13.93
N TYR A 282 -6.77 -8.16 -13.30
CA TYR A 282 -5.54 -8.93 -13.16
C TYR A 282 -4.94 -9.26 -14.53
N ASP A 283 -5.74 -9.82 -15.43
CA ASP A 283 -5.26 -10.29 -16.74
C ASP A 283 -5.00 -9.12 -17.71
N HIS A 284 -5.91 -8.16 -17.83
CA HIS A 284 -5.88 -7.15 -18.89
C HIS A 284 -5.31 -5.79 -18.48
N GLN A 285 -5.15 -5.53 -17.19
CA GLN A 285 -4.52 -4.30 -16.72
C GLN A 285 -3.16 -4.60 -16.09
N MET A 286 -3.11 -5.43 -15.05
CA MET A 286 -1.86 -5.70 -14.31
C MET A 286 -0.88 -6.53 -15.15
N CYS A 287 -1.26 -7.74 -15.58
CA CYS A 287 -0.38 -8.63 -16.34
C CYS A 287 -0.02 -8.05 -17.72
N LYS A 288 -0.92 -7.29 -18.34
CA LYS A 288 -0.66 -6.61 -19.62
C LYS A 288 0.52 -5.65 -19.58
N GLU A 289 0.83 -5.07 -18.40
CA GLU A 289 2.03 -4.22 -18.25
C GLU A 289 3.32 -4.97 -18.62
N LEU A 290 3.37 -6.29 -18.42
CA LEU A 290 4.53 -7.13 -18.74
C LEU A 290 4.81 -7.23 -20.25
N GLU A 291 3.86 -6.82 -21.11
CA GLU A 291 4.04 -6.80 -22.56
C GLU A 291 4.85 -5.59 -23.04
N LYS A 292 5.08 -4.57 -22.19
CA LYS A 292 5.85 -3.38 -22.54
C LYS A 292 7.36 -3.66 -22.48
N GLU A 293 8.11 -3.06 -23.39
CA GLU A 293 9.57 -3.25 -23.47
C GLU A 293 10.32 -2.74 -22.23
N ASP A 294 9.79 -1.70 -21.57
CA ASP A 294 10.35 -1.07 -20.38
C ASP A 294 9.80 -1.63 -19.06
N ALA A 295 8.97 -2.68 -19.12
CA ALA A 295 8.29 -3.23 -17.96
C ALA A 295 9.26 -3.75 -16.91
N VAL A 296 8.99 -3.42 -15.64
CA VAL A 296 9.72 -3.97 -14.49
C VAL A 296 8.90 -5.10 -13.88
N ALA A 297 9.23 -6.34 -14.26
CA ALA A 297 8.45 -7.51 -13.87
C ALA A 297 8.28 -7.67 -12.35
N THR A 298 9.32 -7.39 -11.56
CA THR A 298 9.25 -7.49 -10.08
C THR A 298 8.20 -6.57 -9.47
N ASP A 299 7.96 -5.39 -10.07
CA ASP A 299 6.96 -4.44 -9.59
C ASP A 299 5.55 -5.01 -9.79
N VAL A 300 5.28 -5.57 -10.98
CA VAL A 300 3.99 -6.18 -11.31
C VAL A 300 3.75 -7.45 -10.49
N TYR A 301 4.79 -8.27 -10.33
CA TYR A 301 4.69 -9.52 -9.56
C TYR A 301 4.41 -9.29 -8.08
N MET A 302 4.98 -8.25 -7.48
CA MET A 302 4.70 -7.91 -6.09
C MET A 302 3.20 -7.62 -5.86
N ASP A 303 2.60 -6.79 -6.72
CA ASP A 303 1.16 -6.49 -6.63
C ASP A 303 0.30 -7.71 -6.93
N ALA A 304 0.65 -8.47 -7.97
CA ALA A 304 -0.03 -9.70 -8.34
C ALA A 304 -0.06 -10.70 -7.17
N LEU A 305 1.08 -10.91 -6.50
CA LEU A 305 1.17 -11.76 -5.31
C LEU A 305 0.32 -11.24 -4.15
N GLY A 306 0.33 -9.94 -3.90
CA GLY A 306 -0.51 -9.33 -2.86
C GLY A 306 -2.01 -9.55 -3.10
N LEU A 307 -2.47 -9.47 -4.37
CA LEU A 307 -3.86 -9.76 -4.73
C LEU A 307 -4.17 -11.25 -4.59
N LEU A 308 -3.29 -12.12 -5.10
CA LEU A 308 -3.47 -13.58 -5.05
C LEU A 308 -3.49 -14.11 -3.62
N LEU A 309 -2.65 -13.58 -2.73
CA LEU A 309 -2.66 -13.93 -1.30
C LEU A 309 -3.99 -13.55 -0.64
N ARG A 310 -4.56 -12.38 -0.99
CA ARG A 310 -5.86 -11.96 -0.49
C ARG A 310 -6.99 -12.85 -1.03
N LEU A 311 -6.96 -13.20 -2.30
CA LEU A 311 -7.91 -14.13 -2.91
C LEU A 311 -7.88 -15.51 -2.25
N ASP A 312 -6.69 -16.04 -1.98
CA ASP A 312 -6.51 -17.30 -1.23
C ASP A 312 -7.06 -17.19 0.20
N THR A 313 -6.73 -16.11 0.90
CA THR A 313 -7.19 -15.88 2.26
C THR A 313 -8.72 -15.83 2.34
N ARG A 314 -9.38 -15.33 1.28
CA ARG A 314 -10.84 -15.22 1.17
C ARG A 314 -11.53 -16.41 0.48
N ASP A 315 -10.83 -17.54 0.36
CA ASP A 315 -11.36 -18.80 -0.21
C ASP A 315 -11.82 -18.67 -1.67
N LYS A 316 -11.09 -17.86 -2.46
CA LYS A 316 -11.33 -17.62 -3.90
C LYS A 316 -10.19 -18.13 -4.79
N GLN A 317 -9.33 -18.99 -4.25
CA GLN A 317 -8.11 -19.41 -4.93
C GLN A 317 -8.35 -20.28 -6.16
N ASP A 318 -9.37 -21.14 -6.16
CA ASP A 318 -9.58 -22.14 -7.21
C ASP A 318 -9.65 -21.50 -8.61
N GLU A 319 -10.21 -20.29 -8.70
CA GLU A 319 -10.33 -19.51 -9.94
C GLU A 319 -8.99 -18.89 -10.42
N PHE A 320 -7.97 -18.86 -9.55
CA PHE A 320 -6.66 -18.21 -9.77
C PHE A 320 -5.47 -19.16 -9.59
N LEU A 321 -5.68 -20.44 -9.27
CA LEU A 321 -4.61 -21.37 -8.94
C LEU A 321 -3.60 -21.53 -10.08
N ASP A 322 -4.05 -21.58 -11.34
CA ASP A 322 -3.15 -21.72 -12.48
C ASP A 322 -2.33 -20.45 -12.73
N ARG A 323 -2.91 -19.27 -12.51
CA ARG A 323 -2.18 -17.98 -12.54
C ARG A 323 -1.10 -17.95 -11.46
N LEU A 324 -1.42 -18.42 -10.24
CA LEU A 324 -0.45 -18.55 -9.15
C LEU A 324 0.69 -19.51 -9.51
N LYS A 325 0.41 -20.67 -10.14
CA LYS A 325 1.46 -21.61 -10.58
C LYS A 325 2.39 -21.00 -11.62
N ILE A 326 1.84 -20.29 -12.62
CA ILE A 326 2.63 -19.60 -13.64
C ILE A 326 3.57 -18.59 -12.98
N LEU A 327 3.01 -17.74 -12.11
CA LEU A 327 3.79 -16.73 -11.40
C LEU A 327 4.85 -17.37 -10.49
N ALA A 328 4.49 -18.39 -9.71
CA ALA A 328 5.41 -19.10 -8.82
C ALA A 328 6.59 -19.74 -9.55
N ASN A 329 6.41 -20.20 -10.80
CA ASN A 329 7.51 -20.68 -11.62
C ASN A 329 8.52 -19.55 -11.94
N CYS A 330 8.04 -18.35 -12.28
CA CYS A 330 8.90 -17.19 -12.50
C CYS A 330 9.68 -16.78 -11.24
N LEU A 331 9.09 -16.96 -10.06
CA LEU A 331 9.68 -16.57 -8.77
C LEU A 331 10.75 -17.54 -8.26
N THR A 332 11.04 -18.62 -9.00
CA THR A 332 12.19 -19.50 -8.74
C THR A 332 13.54 -18.90 -9.16
N ASP A 333 13.53 -17.81 -9.92
CA ASP A 333 14.73 -17.03 -10.21
C ASP A 333 15.20 -16.26 -8.98
N GLU A 334 16.31 -16.71 -8.38
CA GLU A 334 16.94 -16.09 -7.21
C GLU A 334 17.37 -14.62 -7.47
N GLY A 335 17.52 -14.20 -8.74
CA GLY A 335 17.78 -12.81 -9.12
C GLY A 335 16.64 -11.83 -8.79
N MET A 336 15.45 -12.36 -8.48
CA MET A 336 14.30 -11.57 -8.02
C MET A 336 14.27 -11.40 -6.49
N TRP A 337 15.00 -12.21 -5.75
CA TRP A 337 14.95 -12.25 -4.29
C TRP A 337 15.71 -11.09 -3.65
N TYR A 338 15.44 -10.86 -2.37
CA TYR A 338 16.14 -9.90 -1.51
C TYR A 338 15.96 -8.44 -1.90
N ARG A 339 14.97 -8.14 -2.76
CA ARG A 339 14.66 -6.77 -3.21
C ARG A 339 13.89 -6.01 -2.14
N GLU A 340 12.76 -6.56 -1.71
CA GLU A 340 11.84 -5.94 -0.76
C GLU A 340 11.25 -7.01 0.17
N TRP A 341 11.14 -6.70 1.47
CA TRP A 341 10.71 -7.67 2.48
C TRP A 341 9.30 -8.21 2.23
N LEU A 342 8.33 -7.32 1.95
CA LEU A 342 6.98 -7.73 1.60
C LEU A 342 6.97 -8.69 0.39
N PHE A 343 7.73 -8.36 -0.65
CA PHE A 343 7.81 -9.17 -1.86
C PHE A 343 8.36 -10.56 -1.53
N ASP A 344 9.52 -10.65 -0.86
CA ASP A 344 10.12 -11.93 -0.48
C ASP A 344 9.19 -12.78 0.41
N ILE A 345 8.48 -12.16 1.36
CA ILE A 345 7.48 -12.83 2.21
C ILE A 345 6.35 -13.42 1.37
N THR A 346 5.84 -12.67 0.39
CA THR A 346 4.78 -13.16 -0.50
C THR A 346 5.27 -14.21 -1.49
N ILE A 347 6.55 -14.17 -1.90
CA ILE A 347 7.19 -15.24 -2.70
C ILE A 347 7.23 -16.54 -1.88
N ILE A 348 7.67 -16.47 -0.62
CA ILE A 348 7.69 -17.62 0.29
C ILE A 348 6.31 -18.27 0.39
N TRP A 349 5.27 -17.46 0.58
CA TRP A 349 3.88 -17.96 0.57
C TRP A 349 3.54 -18.65 -0.75
N ALA A 350 3.77 -17.98 -1.89
CA ALA A 350 3.37 -18.47 -3.20
C ALA A 350 4.05 -19.81 -3.54
N LEU A 351 5.37 -19.89 -3.34
CA LEU A 351 6.16 -21.10 -3.56
C LEU A 351 5.69 -22.24 -2.65
N SER A 352 5.47 -21.97 -1.36
CA SER A 352 4.92 -22.97 -0.43
C SER A 352 3.54 -23.47 -0.87
N LYS A 353 2.68 -22.54 -1.29
CA LYS A 353 1.29 -22.83 -1.66
C LYS A 353 1.17 -23.69 -2.92
N VAL A 354 2.07 -23.53 -3.88
CA VAL A 354 2.12 -24.39 -5.09
C VAL A 354 2.92 -25.67 -4.88
N GLY A 355 3.40 -25.93 -3.66
CA GLY A 355 4.15 -27.15 -3.31
C GLY A 355 5.65 -27.08 -3.54
N ASN A 356 6.20 -25.95 -3.99
CA ASN A 356 7.65 -25.72 -4.13
C ASN A 356 8.29 -25.31 -2.79
N THR A 357 8.09 -26.14 -1.77
CA THR A 357 8.49 -25.86 -0.38
C THR A 357 10.00 -25.79 -0.19
N THR A 358 10.77 -26.52 -0.99
CA THR A 358 12.24 -26.46 -0.97
C THR A 358 12.73 -25.05 -1.31
N GLN A 359 12.28 -24.48 -2.43
CA GLN A 359 12.69 -23.12 -2.84
C GLN A 359 12.20 -22.05 -1.86
N ALA A 360 10.95 -22.18 -1.37
CA ALA A 360 10.43 -21.31 -0.33
C ALA A 360 11.31 -21.33 0.94
N HIS A 361 11.79 -22.50 1.33
CA HIS A 361 12.68 -22.65 2.49
C HIS A 361 14.07 -22.04 2.25
N VAL A 362 14.63 -22.18 1.04
CA VAL A 362 15.92 -21.55 0.68
C VAL A 362 15.82 -20.03 0.83
N LEU A 363 14.78 -19.40 0.29
CA LEU A 363 14.57 -17.95 0.44
C LEU A 363 14.41 -17.55 1.92
N LEU A 364 13.59 -18.30 2.69
CA LEU A 364 13.39 -18.04 4.12
C LEU A 364 14.71 -18.08 4.92
N GLU A 365 15.53 -19.10 4.72
CA GLU A 365 16.83 -19.21 5.39
C GLU A 365 17.83 -18.14 4.91
N GLY A 366 17.74 -17.76 3.63
CA GLY A 366 18.46 -16.61 3.08
C GLY A 366 18.12 -15.30 3.80
N LEU A 367 16.84 -15.02 4.04
CA LEU A 367 16.38 -13.85 4.80
C LEU A 367 16.89 -13.86 6.25
N LYS A 368 16.89 -15.03 6.91
CA LYS A 368 17.47 -15.18 8.26
C LYS A 368 18.98 -14.90 8.28
N SER A 369 19.70 -15.44 7.29
CA SER A 369 21.14 -15.20 7.11
C SER A 369 21.44 -13.73 6.81
N ARG A 370 20.61 -13.06 6.00
CA ARG A 370 20.72 -11.62 5.75
C ARG A 370 20.51 -10.82 7.03
N THR A 371 19.51 -11.19 7.82
CA THR A 371 19.20 -10.54 9.11
C THR A 371 20.37 -10.65 10.08
N SER A 372 20.97 -11.84 10.24
CA SER A 372 22.07 -12.06 11.19
C SER A 372 23.34 -11.23 10.91
N LYS A 373 23.49 -10.72 9.68
CA LYS A 373 24.59 -9.83 9.26
C LYS A 373 24.31 -8.35 9.49
N MET A 374 23.08 -7.98 9.86
CA MET A 374 22.71 -6.58 10.12
C MET A 374 23.21 -6.10 11.48
N SER A 375 23.10 -4.80 11.77
CA SER A 375 23.38 -4.25 13.10
C SER A 375 22.44 -4.86 14.16
N LYS A 376 22.86 -4.93 15.43
CA LYS A 376 22.04 -5.50 16.52
C LYS A 376 20.63 -4.87 16.61
N LYS A 377 20.55 -3.55 16.42
CA LYS A 377 19.27 -2.81 16.39
C LYS A 377 18.39 -3.29 15.23
N LYS A 378 18.94 -3.38 14.01
CA LYS A 378 18.21 -3.88 12.83
C LYS A 378 17.83 -5.35 12.97
N GLN A 379 18.69 -6.19 13.54
CA GLN A 379 18.40 -7.59 13.81
C GLN A 379 17.14 -7.76 14.66
N GLN A 380 17.04 -7.04 15.77
CA GLN A 380 15.87 -7.08 16.66
C GLN A 380 14.60 -6.64 15.94
N LEU A 381 14.70 -5.58 15.13
CA LEU A 381 13.58 -5.07 14.35
C LEU A 381 13.14 -6.07 13.26
N MET A 382 14.09 -6.66 12.53
CA MET A 382 13.83 -7.59 11.43
C MET A 382 13.36 -8.98 11.89
N GLN A 383 13.50 -9.33 13.18
CA GLN A 383 12.86 -10.55 13.70
C GLN A 383 11.35 -10.56 13.44
N LYS A 384 10.72 -9.37 13.41
CA LYS A 384 9.31 -9.23 13.03
C LYS A 384 9.06 -9.70 11.60
N ALA A 385 9.89 -9.29 10.64
CA ALA A 385 9.79 -9.71 9.25
C ALA A 385 9.98 -11.24 9.10
N ILE A 386 10.96 -11.79 9.82
CA ILE A 386 11.22 -13.24 9.84
C ILE A 386 10.03 -14.01 10.42
N GLN A 387 9.43 -13.53 11.51
CA GLN A 387 8.26 -14.17 12.13
C GLN A 387 7.09 -14.29 11.14
N VAL A 388 6.80 -13.22 10.38
CA VAL A 388 5.74 -13.25 9.35
C VAL A 388 6.15 -14.19 8.21
N ALA A 389 7.40 -14.15 7.76
CA ALA A 389 7.91 -15.05 6.72
C ALA A 389 7.75 -16.54 7.09
N GLU A 390 8.09 -16.92 8.33
CA GLU A 390 7.91 -18.28 8.84
C GLU A 390 6.42 -18.66 8.93
N ALA A 391 5.57 -17.73 9.40
CA ALA A 391 4.14 -17.98 9.51
C ALA A 391 3.50 -18.20 8.13
N VAL A 392 3.83 -17.39 7.12
CA VAL A 392 3.27 -17.56 5.77
C VAL A 392 3.83 -18.77 5.03
N TYR A 393 5.07 -19.17 5.32
CA TYR A 393 5.63 -20.43 4.85
C TYR A 393 4.77 -21.62 5.32
N GLU A 394 4.45 -21.67 6.61
CA GLU A 394 3.62 -22.73 7.18
C GLU A 394 2.14 -22.61 6.77
N TYR A 395 1.61 -21.39 6.63
CA TYR A 395 0.26 -21.16 6.10
C TYR A 395 0.13 -21.67 4.66
N GLY A 396 1.10 -21.36 3.79
CA GLY A 396 1.12 -21.84 2.40
C GLY A 396 1.16 -23.37 2.30
N LYS A 397 1.84 -24.04 3.23
CA LYS A 397 1.88 -25.51 3.34
C LYS A 397 0.59 -26.15 3.89
N GLY A 398 -0.36 -25.35 4.36
CA GLY A 398 -1.56 -25.85 5.05
C GLY A 398 -1.34 -26.20 6.53
N ASN A 399 -0.18 -25.87 7.10
CA ASN A 399 0.15 -26.13 8.50
C ASN A 399 -0.41 -25.03 9.43
N TYR A 400 -1.73 -24.88 9.44
CA TYR A 400 -2.43 -23.77 10.09
C TYR A 400 -2.17 -23.65 11.59
N LYS A 401 -2.01 -24.78 12.29
CA LYS A 401 -1.66 -24.76 13.72
C LYS A 401 -0.30 -24.11 13.95
N LYS A 402 0.70 -24.49 13.16
CA LYS A 402 2.05 -23.97 13.30
C LYS A 402 2.14 -22.50 12.90
N ALA A 403 1.44 -22.11 11.83
CA ALA A 403 1.32 -20.71 11.44
C ALA A 403 0.74 -19.84 12.56
N LEU A 404 -0.33 -20.30 13.23
CA LEU A 404 -0.92 -19.58 14.37
C LEU A 404 0.04 -19.48 15.56
N GLU A 405 0.77 -20.55 15.88
CA GLU A 405 1.80 -20.55 16.94
C GLU A 405 2.90 -19.52 16.67
N LEU A 406 3.32 -19.38 15.41
CA LEU A 406 4.36 -18.42 14.99
C LEU A 406 3.88 -16.96 15.08
N LEU A 407 2.64 -16.68 14.66
CA LEU A 407 2.07 -15.33 14.77
C LEU A 407 1.76 -14.95 16.24
N GLY A 408 1.31 -15.92 17.03
CA GLY A 408 0.94 -15.74 18.42
C GLY A 408 -0.50 -15.22 18.62
N PRO A 409 -0.95 -15.12 19.88
CA PRO A 409 -2.32 -14.78 20.25
C PRO A 409 -2.66 -13.27 20.23
N ASP A 410 -1.65 -12.41 20.13
CA ASP A 410 -1.78 -10.94 20.16
C ASP A 410 -1.27 -10.30 18.87
N PHE A 411 -1.26 -11.04 17.76
CA PHE A 411 -0.77 -10.55 16.48
C PHE A 411 -1.61 -9.38 15.96
N ASP A 412 -0.94 -8.32 15.52
CA ASP A 412 -1.52 -7.23 14.74
C ASP A 412 -0.53 -6.83 13.65
N ALA A 413 -0.93 -6.91 12.39
CA ALA A 413 -0.09 -6.59 11.25
C ALA A 413 0.45 -5.13 11.29
N ALA A 414 -0.23 -4.22 11.99
CA ALA A 414 0.24 -2.84 12.17
C ALA A 414 1.61 -2.76 12.88
N ASP A 415 1.96 -3.75 13.70
CA ASP A 415 3.27 -3.80 14.38
C ASP A 415 4.42 -4.21 13.46
N TYR A 416 4.12 -4.60 12.21
CA TYR A 416 5.05 -5.20 11.25
C TYR A 416 5.31 -4.32 10.03
N LYS A 417 4.93 -3.03 10.03
CA LYS A 417 5.12 -2.09 8.90
C LYS A 417 6.54 -2.00 8.35
N VAL A 418 7.53 -2.42 9.13
CA VAL A 418 8.94 -2.48 8.72
C VAL A 418 9.20 -3.41 7.54
N ILE A 419 8.25 -4.27 7.15
CA ILE A 419 8.37 -5.06 5.91
C ILE A 419 8.14 -4.23 4.64
N GLY A 420 7.86 -2.93 4.75
CA GLY A 420 7.73 -2.01 3.61
C GLY A 420 6.38 -2.12 2.90
N ALA A 421 5.29 -2.03 3.67
CA ALA A 421 3.93 -2.25 3.18
C ALA A 421 2.98 -1.21 3.76
N SER A 422 2.00 -0.76 2.95
CA SER A 422 0.93 0.13 3.41
C SER A 422 -0.06 -0.62 4.32
N ASP A 423 -0.89 0.12 5.07
CA ASP A 423 -1.89 -0.50 5.96
C ASP A 423 -2.82 -1.46 5.22
N LEU A 424 -3.22 -1.11 3.98
CA LEU A 424 -4.06 -1.97 3.17
C LEU A 424 -3.31 -3.21 2.68
N GLN A 425 -2.03 -3.13 2.32
CA GLN A 425 -1.25 -4.33 1.99
C GLN A 425 -1.09 -5.25 3.21
N MET A 426 -0.85 -4.67 4.40
CA MET A 426 -0.67 -5.40 5.65
C MET A 426 -1.93 -6.11 6.14
N ASP A 427 -3.12 -5.58 5.82
CA ASP A 427 -4.40 -6.10 6.33
C ASP A 427 -4.62 -7.58 5.97
N VAL A 428 -4.03 -8.08 4.88
CA VAL A 428 -4.13 -9.50 4.51
C VAL A 428 -3.52 -10.42 5.56
N PHE A 429 -2.46 -10.00 6.26
CA PHE A 429 -1.87 -10.81 7.34
C PHE A 429 -2.79 -10.87 8.57
N ASN A 430 -3.53 -9.80 8.84
CA ASN A 430 -4.60 -9.81 9.84
C ASN A 430 -5.74 -10.75 9.41
N GLU A 431 -6.15 -10.73 8.14
CA GLU A 431 -7.16 -11.66 7.60
C GLU A 431 -6.72 -13.13 7.72
N ILE A 432 -5.45 -13.44 7.41
CA ILE A 432 -4.85 -14.77 7.62
C ILE A 432 -4.94 -15.14 9.09
N TRP A 433 -4.54 -14.23 9.99
CA TRP A 433 -4.57 -14.51 11.43
C TRP A 433 -5.99 -14.76 11.95
N TYR A 434 -6.99 -13.99 11.53
CA TYR A 434 -8.39 -14.24 11.88
C TYR A 434 -8.84 -15.63 11.42
N LYS A 435 -8.51 -16.00 10.18
CA LYS A 435 -8.82 -17.32 9.63
C LYS A 435 -8.12 -18.44 10.41
N LEU A 436 -6.85 -18.24 10.78
CA LEU A 436 -6.10 -19.20 11.58
C LEU A 436 -6.71 -19.38 12.98
N LEU A 437 -7.19 -18.33 13.64
CA LEU A 437 -7.92 -18.45 14.90
C LEU A 437 -9.16 -19.34 14.74
N LEU A 438 -9.94 -19.14 13.68
CA LEU A 438 -11.14 -19.92 13.38
C LEU A 438 -10.80 -21.39 13.10
N LEU A 439 -9.85 -21.65 12.20
CA LEU A 439 -9.44 -23.00 11.81
C LEU A 439 -8.84 -23.80 12.98
N ASN A 440 -8.31 -23.12 13.99
CA ASN A 440 -7.76 -23.75 15.21
C ASN A 440 -8.73 -23.72 16.40
N GLY A 441 -10.01 -23.41 16.19
CA GLY A 441 -11.04 -23.41 17.23
C GLY A 441 -10.84 -22.36 18.34
N LYS A 442 -10.08 -21.30 18.08
CA LYS A 442 -9.89 -20.15 19.00
C LYS A 442 -11.04 -19.16 18.90
N THR A 443 -12.27 -19.67 18.98
CA THR A 443 -13.56 -18.98 18.77
C THR A 443 -13.67 -17.66 19.54
N SER A 444 -13.43 -17.67 20.86
CA SER A 444 -13.58 -16.46 21.68
C SER A 444 -12.58 -15.36 21.30
N SER A 445 -11.35 -15.73 20.95
CA SER A 445 -10.35 -14.78 20.45
C SER A 445 -10.75 -14.23 19.08
N ALA A 446 -11.21 -15.10 18.17
CA ALA A 446 -11.68 -14.72 16.84
C ALA A 446 -12.83 -13.72 16.90
N ILE A 447 -13.86 -13.97 17.74
CA ILE A 447 -14.99 -13.04 17.95
C ILE A 447 -14.47 -11.68 18.40
N LYS A 448 -13.65 -11.65 19.46
CA LYS A 448 -13.16 -10.39 20.04
C LYS A 448 -12.44 -9.52 19.02
N VAL A 449 -11.59 -10.13 18.18
CA VAL A 449 -10.79 -9.39 17.20
C VAL A 449 -11.61 -8.99 15.97
N LEU A 450 -12.52 -9.87 15.50
CA LEU A 450 -13.41 -9.56 14.39
C LEU A 450 -14.40 -8.46 14.75
N GLU A 451 -15.01 -8.48 15.94
CA GLU A 451 -15.89 -7.40 16.42
C GLU A 451 -15.15 -6.06 16.52
N LYS A 452 -13.90 -6.06 17.01
CA LYS A 452 -13.06 -4.86 17.04
C LYS A 452 -12.83 -4.33 15.63
N ARG A 453 -12.51 -5.21 14.67
CA ARG A 453 -12.24 -4.81 13.28
C ARG A 453 -13.49 -4.34 12.55
N ILE A 454 -14.61 -5.00 12.75
CA ILE A 454 -15.92 -4.61 12.19
C ILE A 454 -16.34 -3.23 12.67
N ARG A 455 -16.10 -2.86 13.93
CA ARG A 455 -16.36 -1.49 14.40
C ARG A 455 -15.56 -0.42 13.67
N GLN A 456 -14.43 -0.78 13.06
CA GLN A 456 -13.60 0.13 12.27
C GLN A 456 -13.93 0.09 10.77
N ARG A 457 -14.44 -1.04 10.27
CA ARG A 457 -14.70 -1.32 8.85
C ARG A 457 -16.01 -2.09 8.69
N ASP A 458 -17.12 -1.51 9.15
CA ASP A 458 -18.43 -2.17 9.17
C ASP A 458 -18.99 -2.44 7.77
N GLY A 459 -18.57 -1.64 6.79
CA GLY A 459 -18.87 -1.84 5.38
C GLY A 459 -18.11 -2.99 4.71
N ALA A 460 -17.18 -3.68 5.38
CA ALA A 460 -16.38 -4.77 4.79
C ALA A 460 -17.09 -6.14 4.90
N PRO A 461 -17.68 -6.69 3.83
CA PRO A 461 -18.51 -7.90 3.88
C PRO A 461 -17.75 -9.15 4.31
N PHE A 462 -16.45 -9.23 4.01
CA PHE A 462 -15.61 -10.36 4.35
C PHE A 462 -15.49 -10.57 5.88
N LEU A 463 -15.37 -9.48 6.65
CA LEU A 463 -15.27 -9.57 8.12
C LEU A 463 -16.57 -10.12 8.74
N TRP A 464 -17.71 -9.69 8.24
CA TRP A 464 -19.01 -10.23 8.66
C TRP A 464 -19.19 -11.69 8.28
N ARG A 465 -18.70 -12.10 7.10
CA ARG A 465 -18.69 -13.51 6.69
C ARG A 465 -17.86 -14.35 7.67
N LEU A 466 -16.66 -13.91 8.03
CA LEU A 466 -15.84 -14.61 9.03
C LEU A 466 -16.55 -14.68 10.39
N LEU A 467 -17.16 -13.59 10.84
CA LEU A 467 -17.89 -13.57 12.11
C LEU A 467 -19.09 -14.55 12.11
N SER A 468 -19.78 -14.67 10.98
CA SER A 468 -20.93 -15.59 10.84
C SER A 468 -20.58 -17.06 10.95
N VAL A 469 -19.34 -17.45 10.62
CA VAL A 469 -18.85 -18.82 10.81
C VAL A 469 -18.78 -19.18 12.30
N VAL A 470 -18.60 -18.17 13.17
CA VAL A 470 -18.42 -18.36 14.61
C VAL A 470 -19.73 -18.42 15.37
N TYR A 471 -20.73 -17.68 14.90
CA TYR A 471 -22.09 -17.74 15.39
C TYR A 471 -22.90 -18.63 14.45
N PRO A 472 -22.92 -19.96 14.65
CA PRO A 472 -23.90 -20.77 13.95
C PRO A 472 -25.28 -20.14 14.19
N PRO A 473 -26.20 -20.17 13.20
CA PRO A 473 -27.56 -19.69 13.43
C PRO A 473 -28.05 -20.34 14.72
N LYS A 474 -28.65 -19.53 15.61
CA LYS A 474 -29.19 -20.04 16.89
C LYS A 474 -29.90 -21.35 16.59
N SER A 475 -29.67 -22.39 17.39
CA SER A 475 -30.33 -23.70 17.21
C SER A 475 -31.86 -23.60 17.13
N GLY A 476 -32.42 -22.49 17.62
CA GLY A 476 -33.81 -22.07 17.50
C GLY A 476 -34.20 -21.20 16.29
N GLY A 477 -33.35 -21.01 15.27
CA GLY A 477 -33.63 -20.18 14.09
C GLY A 477 -33.68 -18.66 14.34
N ARG A 478 -34.02 -17.90 13.30
CA ARG A 478 -34.38 -16.47 13.36
C ARG A 478 -35.91 -16.32 13.24
N THR A 479 -36.48 -15.32 13.89
CA THR A 479 -37.89 -14.97 13.69
C THR A 479 -38.04 -14.20 12.38
N ILE A 480 -38.90 -14.71 11.50
CA ILE A 480 -39.33 -14.02 10.28
C ILE A 480 -40.75 -13.52 10.55
N TYR A 481 -40.95 -12.20 10.54
CA TYR A 481 -42.28 -11.64 10.40
C TYR A 481 -42.60 -11.50 8.93
N TYR A 482 -43.74 -12.01 8.50
CA TYR A 482 -44.18 -11.93 7.12
C TYR A 482 -45.63 -11.45 7.01
N HIS A 483 -45.87 -10.70 5.94
CA HIS A 483 -47.19 -10.29 5.51
C HIS A 483 -47.46 -10.87 4.12
N ILE A 484 -48.69 -11.29 3.87
CA ILE A 484 -49.15 -11.71 2.55
C ILE A 484 -49.89 -10.53 1.95
N VAL A 485 -49.53 -10.11 0.73
CA VAL A 485 -50.27 -9.07 0.01
C VAL A 485 -51.65 -9.61 -0.33
N ASP A 486 -52.70 -8.80 -0.12
CA ASP A 486 -54.06 -9.16 -0.53
C ASP A 486 -54.25 -9.13 -2.06
N ASP A 487 -55.39 -9.63 -2.53
CA ASP A 487 -55.73 -9.72 -3.97
C ASP A 487 -55.80 -8.33 -4.65
N GLU A 488 -55.78 -7.24 -3.89
CA GLU A 488 -55.82 -5.85 -4.36
C GLU A 488 -54.46 -5.15 -4.27
N GLY A 489 -53.38 -5.86 -3.92
CA GLY A 489 -52.02 -5.31 -3.86
C GLY A 489 -51.71 -4.51 -2.60
N HIS A 490 -52.62 -4.46 -1.62
CA HIS A 490 -52.45 -3.69 -0.40
C HIS A 490 -51.74 -4.52 0.68
N VAL A 491 -50.82 -3.86 1.37
CA VAL A 491 -50.16 -4.41 2.56
C VAL A 491 -50.63 -3.56 3.72
N GLY A 492 -51.43 -4.15 4.61
CA GLY A 492 -51.97 -3.47 5.80
C GLY A 492 -50.90 -2.73 6.60
N ASP A 493 -51.30 -1.69 7.32
CA ASP A 493 -50.41 -0.83 8.13
C ASP A 493 -49.49 -1.66 9.04
N GLU A 494 -48.29 -1.13 9.34
CA GLU A 494 -47.26 -1.77 10.19
C GLU A 494 -47.78 -2.16 11.59
N SER A 495 -48.96 -1.68 12.00
CA SER A 495 -49.65 -2.03 13.25
C SER A 495 -50.54 -3.28 13.18
N THR A 496 -50.74 -3.85 11.99
CA THR A 496 -51.54 -5.07 11.80
C THR A 496 -50.67 -6.28 12.10
N VAL A 497 -51.16 -7.21 12.94
CA VAL A 497 -50.38 -8.36 13.43
C VAL A 497 -49.87 -9.22 12.26
N GLY A 498 -48.60 -9.04 11.88
CA GLY A 498 -47.94 -9.90 10.90
C GLY A 498 -47.79 -11.32 11.43
N TYR A 499 -47.81 -12.29 10.52
CA TYR A 499 -47.53 -13.69 10.87
C TYR A 499 -46.04 -13.83 11.20
N ALA A 500 -45.71 -14.79 12.05
CA ALA A 500 -44.32 -15.05 12.42
C ALA A 500 -44.00 -16.53 12.29
N CYS A 501 -42.85 -16.85 11.68
CA CYS A 501 -42.30 -18.20 11.68
C CYS A 501 -40.84 -18.20 12.13
N THR A 502 -40.36 -19.40 12.48
CA THR A 502 -38.97 -19.62 12.83
C THR A 502 -38.24 -20.20 11.64
N PHE A 503 -37.22 -19.50 11.15
CA PHE A 503 -36.45 -19.92 9.98
C PHE A 503 -35.01 -20.28 10.37
N LYS A 504 -34.52 -21.44 9.93
CA LYS A 504 -33.19 -21.95 10.27
C LYS A 504 -32.20 -21.95 9.10
N GLY A 505 -32.65 -21.66 7.88
CA GLY A 505 -31.81 -21.62 6.70
C GLY A 505 -30.99 -20.33 6.60
N ASN A 506 -30.21 -20.21 5.52
CA ASN A 506 -29.33 -19.07 5.25
C ASN A 506 -29.52 -18.47 3.84
N SER A 507 -30.36 -19.07 3.01
CA SER A 507 -30.62 -18.60 1.64
C SER A 507 -32.06 -18.10 1.46
N VAL A 508 -32.25 -17.22 0.47
CA VAL A 508 -33.59 -16.79 0.07
C VAL A 508 -34.40 -17.95 -0.49
N ALA A 509 -33.75 -18.87 -1.22
CA ALA A 509 -34.42 -20.04 -1.79
C ALA A 509 -35.05 -20.92 -0.70
N GLU A 510 -34.29 -21.21 0.36
CA GLU A 510 -34.80 -21.93 1.54
C GLU A 510 -35.90 -21.14 2.24
N LEU A 511 -35.73 -19.82 2.43
CA LEU A 511 -36.75 -18.98 3.05
C LEU A 511 -38.05 -18.97 2.25
N THR A 512 -37.94 -18.87 0.93
CA THR A 512 -39.08 -18.89 0.01
C THR A 512 -39.81 -20.22 0.11
N GLN A 513 -39.07 -21.33 0.13
CA GLN A 513 -39.65 -22.67 0.30
C GLN A 513 -40.35 -22.83 1.65
N THR A 514 -39.71 -22.42 2.75
CA THR A 514 -40.31 -22.47 4.09
C THR A 514 -41.59 -21.66 4.16
N LEU A 515 -41.60 -20.44 3.61
CA LEU A 515 -42.80 -19.60 3.62
C LEU A 515 -43.91 -20.16 2.72
N ARG A 516 -43.59 -20.82 1.61
CA ARG A 516 -44.58 -21.52 0.77
C ARG A 516 -45.25 -22.68 1.52
N GLU A 517 -44.47 -23.45 2.27
CA GLU A 517 -44.99 -24.55 3.08
C GLU A 517 -45.88 -24.04 4.22
N GLU A 518 -45.47 -22.99 4.92
CA GLU A 518 -46.21 -22.37 6.02
C GLU A 518 -47.54 -21.72 5.55
N THR A 519 -47.54 -21.14 4.35
CA THR A 519 -48.70 -20.38 3.83
C THR A 519 -49.55 -21.13 2.81
N CYS A 520 -49.09 -22.31 2.35
CA CYS A 520 -49.69 -23.07 1.25
C CYS A 520 -49.80 -22.30 -0.08
N LEU A 521 -48.97 -21.27 -0.30
CA LEU A 521 -48.90 -20.52 -1.56
C LEU A 521 -48.01 -21.27 -2.56
N VAL A 522 -48.56 -21.55 -3.76
CA VAL A 522 -47.85 -22.30 -4.81
C VAL A 522 -46.77 -21.44 -5.49
N ASP A 523 -47.11 -20.19 -5.82
CA ASP A 523 -46.21 -19.24 -6.50
C ASP A 523 -46.21 -17.89 -5.80
N ALA A 524 -45.15 -17.63 -5.03
CA ALA A 524 -44.93 -16.36 -4.34
C ALA A 524 -43.47 -15.91 -4.43
N VAL A 525 -43.29 -14.58 -4.47
CA VAL A 525 -42.00 -13.89 -4.38
C VAL A 525 -41.85 -13.27 -3.00
N VAL A 526 -40.69 -13.50 -2.37
CA VAL A 526 -40.35 -12.88 -1.08
C VAL A 526 -39.73 -11.51 -1.35
N CYS A 527 -40.36 -10.46 -0.82
CA CYS A 527 -39.95 -9.07 -0.98
C CYS A 527 -39.59 -8.43 0.37
N THR A 528 -38.82 -7.36 0.34
CA THR A 528 -38.64 -6.44 1.48
C THR A 528 -39.34 -5.12 1.19
N ARG A 529 -39.80 -4.44 2.24
CA ARG A 529 -40.33 -3.08 2.15
C ARG A 529 -39.18 -2.09 2.35
N SER A 530 -39.05 -1.13 1.43
CA SER A 530 -38.12 -0.02 1.58
C SER A 530 -38.56 0.88 2.74
N PRO A 531 -37.67 1.20 3.70
CA PRO A 531 -37.99 2.08 4.81
C PRO A 531 -38.10 3.56 4.40
N LEU A 532 -37.72 3.91 3.16
CA LEU A 532 -37.71 5.29 2.66
C LEU A 532 -39.03 5.67 1.97
N ASP A 533 -39.63 4.74 1.23
CA ASP A 533 -40.79 5.00 0.37
C ASP A 533 -41.87 3.90 0.41
N GLY A 534 -41.69 2.85 1.22
CA GLY A 534 -42.67 1.78 1.39
C GLY A 534 -42.80 0.81 0.21
N LYS A 535 -42.00 0.96 -0.86
CA LYS A 535 -42.06 0.08 -2.04
C LYS A 535 -41.50 -1.32 -1.75
N LEU A 536 -42.05 -2.31 -2.45
CA LEU A 536 -41.63 -3.71 -2.34
C LEU A 536 -40.52 -4.04 -3.34
N PHE A 537 -39.47 -4.71 -2.86
CA PHE A 537 -38.34 -5.16 -3.68
C PHE A 537 -38.11 -6.66 -3.50
N PRO A 538 -37.98 -7.45 -4.59
CA PRO A 538 -37.64 -8.86 -4.49
C PRO A 538 -36.31 -9.09 -3.78
N LEU A 539 -36.30 -10.05 -2.86
CA LEU A 539 -35.12 -10.41 -2.10
C LEU A 539 -34.24 -11.33 -2.95
N CYS A 540 -33.16 -10.81 -3.54
CA CYS A 540 -32.31 -11.57 -4.47
C CYS A 540 -30.92 -11.94 -3.92
N LEU A 541 -30.57 -11.45 -2.72
CA LEU A 541 -29.25 -11.61 -2.09
C LEU A 541 -29.31 -12.60 -0.92
N GLN A 542 -28.17 -13.21 -0.56
CA GLN A 542 -28.07 -14.04 0.64
C GLN A 542 -28.57 -13.29 1.88
N LEU A 543 -29.26 -14.02 2.78
CA LEU A 543 -29.84 -13.43 3.97
C LEU A 543 -28.74 -12.92 4.92
N PRO A 544 -28.97 -11.82 5.66
CA PRO A 544 -27.99 -11.34 6.63
C PRO A 544 -27.65 -12.44 7.63
N PRO A 545 -26.35 -12.64 7.96
CA PRO A 545 -25.91 -13.67 8.90
C PRO A 545 -26.36 -13.40 10.34
N ASN A 546 -26.89 -12.21 10.61
CA ASN A 546 -27.38 -11.84 11.91
C ASN A 546 -28.64 -12.64 12.28
N SER A 547 -28.72 -13.11 13.53
CA SER A 547 -29.88 -13.79 14.10
C SER A 547 -31.06 -12.86 14.44
N GLY A 548 -30.99 -11.61 14.00
CA GLY A 548 -32.03 -10.61 14.21
C GLY A 548 -33.32 -10.92 13.46
N THR A 549 -34.42 -10.40 13.97
CA THR A 549 -35.74 -10.44 13.34
C THR A 549 -35.68 -9.91 11.90
N LEU A 550 -36.29 -10.61 10.95
CA LEU A 550 -36.42 -10.16 9.56
C LEU A 550 -37.90 -9.92 9.25
N HIS A 551 -38.19 -8.81 8.58
CA HIS A 551 -39.52 -8.49 8.09
C HIS A 551 -39.54 -8.66 6.56
N VAL A 552 -40.47 -9.45 6.05
CA VAL A 552 -40.64 -9.71 4.62
C VAL A 552 -42.11 -9.63 4.21
N VAL A 553 -42.35 -9.50 2.91
CA VAL A 553 -43.68 -9.48 2.30
C VAL A 553 -43.73 -10.55 1.23
N LEU A 554 -44.71 -11.44 1.29
CA LEU A 554 -45.00 -12.45 0.27
C LEU A 554 -45.96 -11.86 -0.73
N VAL A 555 -45.52 -11.76 -1.99
CA VAL A 555 -46.35 -11.34 -3.11
C VAL A 555 -46.75 -12.58 -3.92
N PRO A 556 -48.03 -13.00 -3.88
CA PRO A 556 -48.52 -14.08 -4.75
C PRO A 556 -48.45 -13.65 -6.22
N PHE A 557 -48.12 -14.57 -7.13
CA PHE A 557 -48.04 -14.24 -8.57
C PHE A 557 -49.38 -13.81 -9.19
N CYS A 558 -50.51 -14.04 -8.52
CA CYS A 558 -51.83 -13.57 -8.94
C CYS A 558 -52.07 -12.08 -8.65
N ALA A 559 -51.26 -11.44 -7.79
CA ALA A 559 -51.30 -10.01 -7.54
C ALA A 559 -50.23 -9.32 -8.42
N SER A 560 -50.63 -8.34 -9.23
CA SER A 560 -49.72 -7.62 -10.11
C SER A 560 -48.73 -6.79 -9.27
N ILE A 561 -47.42 -6.95 -9.48
CA ILE A 561 -46.36 -6.13 -8.85
C ILE A 561 -46.36 -4.70 -9.39
#